data_AF-A0A9E4Q6C7-F1
#
_entry.id   AF-A0A9E4Q6C7-F1
#
_cell.length_a   1.000
_cell.length_b   1.000
_cell.length_c   1.000
_cell.angle_alpha   90.00
_cell.angle_beta   90.00
_cell.angle_gamma   90.00
#
_symmetry.space_group_name_H-M   'P 1'
#
loop_
_entity.id
_entity.type
_entity.pdbx_description
1 polymer ?
#
loop_
_entity_poly.entity_id
_entity_poly.type
_entity_poly.pdbx_seq_one_letter_code
_entity_poly.pdbx_strand_id
1 'polypeptide(L)'
;MFEIGELAGDKIKERLQVVKRPELALRVEIVGRSEDEFHYRMSFVPPEFSRPDAEVITTHGPTVLIDSVSRRYLDGAQLNYIDQTDESGFKFDNPNPLWHDEHAREVNQVILSEINPSIAVYGGPSLRWMF
;
A
#
# COMPACT_ATOMS: atom_id res chain seq x y z
N MET A 1 -17.13 2.14 2.04
CA MET A 1 -16.49 3.28 2.76
C MET A 1 -15.38 2.73 3.66
N PHE A 2 -14.23 3.39 3.74
CA PHE A 2 -13.13 2.97 4.63
C PHE A 2 -13.46 3.31 6.09
N GLU A 3 -13.12 2.40 7.01
CA GLU A 3 -13.43 2.54 8.44
C GLU A 3 -12.18 2.41 9.32
N ILE A 4 -12.23 3.03 10.50
CA ILE A 4 -11.14 2.99 11.47
C ILE A 4 -11.69 2.42 12.77
N GLY A 5 -11.10 1.31 13.21
CA GLY A 5 -11.42 0.70 14.50
C GLY A 5 -11.00 1.61 15.66
N GLU A 6 -11.73 1.52 16.77
CA GLU A 6 -11.57 2.38 17.94
C GLU A 6 -10.13 2.38 18.48
N LEU A 7 -9.56 1.19 18.69
CA LEU A 7 -8.18 1.01 19.16
C LEU A 7 -7.14 1.63 18.21
N ALA A 8 -7.37 1.53 16.89
CA ALA A 8 -6.47 2.14 15.92
C ALA A 8 -6.54 3.67 16.01
N GLY A 9 -7.75 4.23 16.10
CA GLY A 9 -7.95 5.67 16.28
C GLY A 9 -7.22 6.21 17.52
N ASP A 10 -7.32 5.50 18.64
CA ASP A 10 -6.64 5.88 19.89
C ASP A 10 -5.12 5.76 19.79
N LYS A 11 -4.60 4.70 19.18
CA LYS A 11 -3.14 4.58 18.96
C LYS A 11 -2.60 5.62 18.01
N ILE A 12 -3.33 6.02 16.98
CA ILE A 12 -2.94 7.12 16.10
C ILE A 12 -2.88 8.43 16.89
N LYS A 13 -3.88 8.73 17.73
CA LYS A 13 -3.86 9.91 18.63
C LYS A 13 -2.68 9.88 19.58
N GLU A 14 -2.42 8.75 20.23
CA GLU A 14 -1.29 8.58 21.15
C GLU A 14 0.03 8.90 20.44
N ARG A 15 0.22 8.37 19.21
CA ARG A 15 1.39 8.67 18.39
C ARG A 15 1.50 10.16 18.06
N LEU A 16 0.41 10.81 17.66
CA LEU A 16 0.37 12.26 17.38
C LEU A 16 0.74 13.12 18.60
N GLN A 17 0.31 12.71 19.80
CA GLN A 17 0.67 13.37 21.04
C GLN A 17 2.15 13.18 21.39
N VAL A 18 2.69 11.97 21.20
CA VAL A 18 4.12 11.67 21.44
C VAL A 18 5.01 12.49 20.52
N VAL A 19 4.64 12.65 19.25
CA VAL A 19 5.39 13.51 18.31
C VAL A 19 5.13 15.00 18.53
N LYS A 20 4.25 15.38 19.48
CA LYS A 20 3.83 16.76 19.78
C LYS A 20 3.31 17.51 18.55
N ARG A 21 2.62 16.81 17.67
CA ARG A 21 2.05 17.33 16.42
C ARG A 21 0.59 16.88 16.27
N PRO A 22 -0.31 17.27 17.19
CA PRO A 22 -1.72 16.88 17.12
C PRO A 22 -2.45 17.39 15.87
N GLU A 23 -1.89 18.38 15.18
CA GLU A 23 -2.44 18.95 13.96
C GLU A 23 -2.25 18.08 12.70
N LEU A 24 -1.40 17.04 12.74
CA LEU A 24 -1.14 16.21 11.57
C LEU A 24 -2.28 15.24 11.31
N ALA A 25 -2.53 14.98 10.03
CA ALA A 25 -3.40 13.91 9.57
C ALA A 25 -2.58 12.67 9.24
N LEU A 26 -3.18 11.49 9.42
CA LEU A 26 -2.61 10.24 8.93
C LEU A 26 -2.96 10.08 7.46
N ARG A 27 -1.97 9.99 6.59
CA ARG A 27 -2.16 9.64 5.19
C ARG A 27 -1.99 8.14 5.00
N VAL A 28 -2.94 7.51 4.31
CA VAL A 28 -2.92 6.10 3.94
C VAL A 28 -2.90 5.98 2.42
N GLU A 29 -1.93 5.22 1.91
CA GLU A 29 -1.72 5.00 0.48
C GLU A 29 -1.40 3.53 0.21
N ILE A 30 -1.89 2.99 -0.90
CA ILE A 30 -1.42 1.71 -1.42
C ILE A 30 -0.22 1.99 -2.32
N VAL A 31 0.94 1.48 -1.93
CA VAL A 31 2.21 1.70 -2.65
C VAL A 31 2.59 0.52 -3.53
N GLY A 32 1.90 -0.61 -3.39
CA GLY A 32 2.13 -1.81 -4.18
C GLY A 32 1.18 -2.93 -3.81
N ARG A 33 1.38 -4.08 -4.43
CA ARG A 33 0.68 -5.33 -4.12
C ARG A 33 1.63 -6.49 -4.39
N SER A 34 1.51 -7.54 -3.61
CA SER A 34 2.13 -8.85 -3.83
C SER A 34 1.05 -9.86 -4.27
N GLU A 35 1.43 -11.14 -4.41
CA GLU A 35 0.48 -12.19 -4.81
C GLU A 35 -0.66 -12.36 -3.80
N ASP A 36 -0.41 -12.08 -2.52
CA ASP A 36 -1.36 -12.32 -1.42
C ASP A 36 -1.81 -11.05 -0.66
N GLU A 37 -1.14 -9.90 -0.82
CA GLU A 37 -1.43 -8.71 0.01
C GLU A 37 -1.18 -7.37 -0.69
N PHE A 38 -1.95 -6.34 -0.32
CA PHE A 38 -1.62 -4.96 -0.64
C PHE A 38 -0.51 -4.42 0.26
N HIS A 39 0.39 -3.63 -0.29
CA HIS A 39 1.39 -2.92 0.50
C HIS A 39 0.88 -1.52 0.82
N TYR A 40 0.66 -1.25 2.10
CA TYR A 40 0.19 0.03 2.59
C TYR A 40 1.36 0.90 3.07
N ARG A 41 1.25 2.21 2.86
CA ARG A 41 2.11 3.21 3.46
C ARG A 41 1.28 4.15 4.31
N MET A 42 1.77 4.40 5.51
CA MET A 42 1.18 5.31 6.48
C MET A 42 2.19 6.42 6.80
N SER A 43 1.77 7.67 6.68
CA SER A 43 2.62 8.84 6.93
C SER A 43 1.83 9.93 7.63
N PHE A 44 2.41 10.59 8.62
CA PHE A 44 1.81 11.80 9.19
C PHE A 44 2.17 13.01 8.33
N VAL A 45 1.14 13.70 7.84
CA VAL A 45 1.30 14.88 6.98
C VAL A 45 0.41 16.01 7.47
N PRO A 46 0.81 17.29 7.28
CA PRO A 46 -0.08 18.39 7.60
C PRO A 46 -1.32 18.35 6.68
N PRO A 47 -2.54 18.64 7.19
CA PRO A 47 -3.78 18.52 6.42
C PRO A 47 -3.81 19.35 5.12
N GLU A 48 -3.06 20.45 5.07
CA GLU A 48 -2.89 21.29 3.87
C GLU A 48 -2.20 20.56 2.70
N PHE A 49 -1.46 19.48 2.96
CA PHE A 49 -0.87 18.62 1.94
C PHE A 49 -1.86 17.57 1.41
N SER A 50 -3.12 17.59 1.85
CA SER A 50 -4.17 16.78 1.27
C SER A 50 -4.32 17.11 -0.21
N ARG A 51 -4.39 16.07 -1.04
CA ARG A 51 -4.66 16.27 -2.46
C ARG A 51 -6.13 16.67 -2.67
N PRO A 52 -6.46 17.45 -3.72
CA PRO A 52 -7.83 17.92 -3.96
C PRO A 52 -8.86 16.78 -4.11
N ASP A 53 -8.40 15.62 -4.55
CA ASP A 53 -9.15 14.41 -4.82
C ASP A 53 -9.03 13.34 -3.72
N ALA A 54 -8.29 13.66 -2.64
CA ALA A 54 -8.16 12.76 -1.51
C ALA A 54 -9.50 12.67 -0.74
N GLU A 55 -9.83 11.46 -0.29
CA GLU A 55 -10.92 11.26 0.65
C GLU A 55 -10.45 11.62 2.05
N VAL A 56 -11.24 12.45 2.73
CA VAL A 56 -10.99 12.86 4.11
C VAL A 56 -11.98 12.14 5.00
N ILE A 57 -11.44 11.35 5.94
CA ILE A 57 -12.22 10.60 6.90
C ILE A 57 -11.97 11.19 8.28
N THR A 58 -13.05 11.63 8.92
CA THR A 58 -13.01 12.21 10.26
C THR A 58 -13.85 11.35 11.18
N THR A 59 -13.20 10.44 11.91
CA THR A 59 -13.83 9.54 12.88
C THR A 59 -13.38 9.91 14.28
N HIS A 60 -14.26 10.55 15.07
CA HIS A 60 -14.14 10.84 16.52
C HIS A 60 -12.70 10.93 17.08
N GLY A 61 -11.81 11.56 16.33
CA GLY A 61 -10.38 11.28 16.44
C GLY A 61 -9.55 11.78 15.27
N PRO A 62 -8.42 11.11 14.93
CA PRO A 62 -7.45 11.69 14.02
C PRO A 62 -8.00 11.75 12.60
N THR A 63 -7.70 12.83 11.90
CA THR A 63 -8.05 12.97 10.48
C THR A 63 -7.23 11.99 9.66
N VAL A 64 -7.90 11.22 8.80
CA VAL A 64 -7.25 10.30 7.87
C VAL A 64 -7.49 10.74 6.43
N LEU A 65 -6.41 10.77 5.66
CA LEU A 65 -6.40 11.16 4.25
C LEU A 65 -6.11 9.94 3.40
N ILE A 66 -7.00 9.63 2.46
CA ILE A 66 -6.83 8.53 1.52
C ILE A 66 -6.67 9.10 0.11
N ASP A 67 -5.59 8.73 -0.57
CA ASP A 67 -5.34 9.14 -1.94
C ASP A 67 -6.40 8.57 -2.91
N SER A 68 -6.84 9.36 -3.89
CA SER A 68 -7.91 8.98 -4.83
C SER A 68 -7.65 7.65 -5.54
N VAL A 69 -6.38 7.38 -5.90
CA VAL A 69 -5.97 6.14 -6.57
C VAL A 69 -6.15 4.93 -5.65
N SER A 70 -5.94 5.13 -4.34
CA SER A 70 -6.05 4.09 -3.31
C SER A 70 -7.49 3.89 -2.85
N ARG A 71 -8.33 4.94 -2.89
CA ARG A 71 -9.73 4.93 -2.46
C ARG A 71 -10.52 3.73 -3.01
N ARG A 72 -10.39 3.44 -4.31
CA ARG A 72 -11.12 2.32 -4.96
C ARG A 72 -10.74 0.93 -4.43
N TYR A 73 -9.57 0.79 -3.83
CA TYR A 73 -9.08 -0.47 -3.26
C TYR A 73 -9.20 -0.51 -1.73
N LEU A 74 -9.68 0.59 -1.13
CA LEU A 74 -9.87 0.74 0.31
C LEU A 74 -11.35 0.88 0.66
N ASP A 75 -12.25 0.83 -0.32
CA ASP A 75 -13.67 0.90 -0.03
C ASP A 75 -14.13 -0.34 0.75
N GLY A 76 -14.66 -0.12 1.95
CA GLY A 76 -15.04 -1.22 2.84
C GLY A 76 -13.86 -1.83 3.61
N ALA A 77 -12.63 -1.33 3.40
CA ALA A 77 -11.50 -1.74 4.20
C ALA A 77 -11.52 -1.08 5.59
N GLN A 78 -11.02 -1.81 6.59
CA GLN A 78 -10.97 -1.37 7.97
C GLN A 78 -9.53 -1.34 8.48
N LEU A 79 -9.14 -0.23 9.11
CA LEU A 79 -7.88 -0.13 9.84
C LEU A 79 -8.10 -0.45 11.32
N ASN A 80 -7.50 -1.53 11.78
CA ASN A 80 -7.51 -1.97 13.18
C ASN A 80 -6.11 -1.92 13.78
N TYR A 81 -6.04 -2.03 15.10
CA TYR A 81 -4.79 -2.18 15.83
C TYR A 81 -4.87 -3.44 16.69
N ILE A 82 -3.89 -4.33 16.52
CA ILE A 82 -3.72 -5.50 17.37
C ILE A 82 -2.78 -5.08 18.50
N ASP A 83 -3.19 -5.33 19.73
CA ASP A 83 -2.40 -5.17 20.95
C ASP A 83 -2.47 -6.49 21.72
N GLN A 84 -1.68 -7.47 21.28
CA GLN A 84 -1.54 -8.77 21.90
C GLN A 84 -0.09 -8.96 22.36
N THR A 85 0.12 -9.84 23.34
CA THR A 85 1.44 -10.11 23.93
C THR A 85 2.49 -10.50 22.88
N ASP A 86 2.06 -11.25 21.85
CA ASP A 86 2.94 -11.78 20.79
C ASP A 86 2.93 -10.91 19.52
N GLU A 87 1.90 -10.10 19.30
CA GLU A 87 1.73 -9.28 18.11
C GLU A 87 1.17 -7.89 18.47
N SER A 88 1.88 -6.83 18.11
CA SER A 88 1.36 -5.48 18.19
C SER A 88 1.60 -4.71 16.90
N GLY A 89 0.56 -4.07 16.37
CA GLY A 89 0.67 -3.39 15.08
C GLY A 89 -0.66 -2.98 14.47
N PHE A 90 -0.56 -2.11 13.47
CA PHE A 90 -1.71 -1.75 12.62
C PHE A 90 -1.98 -2.89 11.63
N LYS A 91 -3.25 -3.27 11.52
CA LYS A 91 -3.72 -4.30 10.61
C LYS A 91 -4.83 -3.74 9.72
N PHE A 92 -4.71 -4.00 8.43
CA PHE A 92 -5.74 -3.68 7.45
C PHE A 92 -6.56 -4.93 7.18
N ASP A 93 -7.87 -4.84 7.39
CA ASP A 93 -8.84 -5.84 6.93
C ASP A 93 -9.46 -5.30 5.64
N ASN A 94 -9.03 -5.81 4.49
CA ASN A 94 -9.41 -5.26 3.19
C ASN A 94 -10.15 -6.33 2.37
N PRO A 95 -11.48 -6.20 2.18
CA PRO A 95 -12.25 -7.17 1.41
C PRO A 95 -12.08 -7.02 -0.11
N ASN A 96 -11.36 -5.99 -0.57
CA ASN A 96 -11.20 -5.72 -2.00
C ASN A 96 -10.25 -6.73 -2.65
N PRO A 97 -10.57 -7.19 -3.88
CA PRO A 97 -9.69 -8.08 -4.61
C PRO A 97 -8.39 -7.37 -5.00
N LEU A 98 -7.26 -8.08 -4.89
CA LEU A 98 -5.95 -7.59 -5.33
C LEU A 98 -5.93 -7.22 -6.83
N TRP A 99 -6.81 -7.84 -7.61
CA TRP A 99 -6.94 -7.69 -9.05
C TRP A 99 -8.41 -7.41 -9.38
N HIS A 100 -8.69 -6.22 -9.93
CA HIS A 100 -10.03 -5.81 -10.34
C HIS A 100 -10.35 -6.10 -11.83
N ASP A 101 -9.38 -6.63 -12.59
CA ASP A 101 -9.53 -6.95 -14.02
C ASP A 101 -9.29 -8.45 -14.28
N GLU A 102 -10.31 -9.13 -14.80
CA GLU A 102 -10.33 -10.57 -15.12
C GLU A 102 -9.34 -10.97 -16.24
N HIS A 103 -8.70 -9.99 -16.91
CA HIS A 103 -7.66 -10.23 -17.91
C HIS A 103 -6.21 -9.96 -17.43
N ALA A 104 -6.00 -9.75 -16.13
CA ALA A 104 -4.66 -9.49 -15.57
C ALA A 104 -3.88 -10.76 -15.16
N ARG A 105 -4.37 -11.97 -15.48
CA ARG A 105 -3.59 -13.22 -15.29
C ARG A 105 -2.59 -13.51 -16.42
N GLU A 106 -2.79 -12.98 -17.62
CA GLU A 106 -1.91 -13.32 -18.75
C GLU A 106 -0.58 -12.54 -18.79
N VAL A 107 -0.42 -11.46 -18.02
CA VAL A 107 0.81 -10.65 -18.08
C VAL A 107 1.88 -11.07 -17.04
N ASN A 108 1.54 -11.90 -16.05
CA ASN A 108 2.54 -12.48 -15.13
C ASN A 108 3.13 -13.83 -15.58
N GLN A 109 2.69 -14.38 -16.73
CA GLN A 109 3.35 -15.54 -17.36
C GLN A 109 4.33 -15.17 -18.48
N VAL A 110 4.32 -13.93 -18.99
CA VAL A 110 5.15 -13.53 -20.15
C VAL A 110 6.52 -12.95 -19.74
N ILE A 111 6.66 -12.39 -18.54
CA ILE A 111 7.91 -11.70 -18.15
C ILE A 111 9.07 -12.66 -17.81
N LEU A 112 8.80 -13.92 -17.45
CA LEU A 112 9.87 -14.93 -17.31
C LEU A 112 10.22 -15.63 -18.64
N SER A 113 9.56 -15.30 -19.75
CA SER A 113 9.71 -16.02 -21.03
C SER A 113 10.34 -15.21 -22.17
N GLU A 114 10.74 -13.95 -21.95
CA GLU A 114 11.33 -13.08 -23.00
C GLU A 114 12.64 -12.41 -22.54
N ILE A 115 13.43 -13.05 -21.67
CA ILE A 115 14.84 -12.71 -21.54
C ILE A 115 15.69 -13.96 -21.78
N ASN A 116 16.31 -13.92 -22.96
CA ASN A 116 17.39 -14.78 -23.48
C ASN A 116 16.95 -16.01 -24.30
N PRO A 117 16.43 -15.80 -25.54
CA PRO A 117 16.29 -16.88 -26.50
C PRO A 117 17.69 -17.38 -26.87
N SER A 118 18.04 -18.58 -26.42
CA SER A 118 19.03 -19.42 -27.09
C SER A 118 20.40 -18.77 -27.36
N ILE A 119 21.12 -18.36 -26.30
CA ILE A 119 22.53 -18.79 -26.20
C ILE A 119 22.49 -20.30 -25.93
N ALA A 120 22.20 -21.10 -26.95
CA ALA A 120 22.27 -22.56 -26.87
C ALA A 120 22.38 -23.27 -28.23
N VAL A 121 22.44 -22.56 -29.37
CA VAL A 121 22.62 -23.20 -30.68
C VAL A 121 23.60 -22.38 -31.50
N TYR A 122 24.88 -22.72 -31.37
CA TYR A 122 25.97 -22.70 -32.36
C TYR A 122 27.29 -22.50 -31.63
N GLY A 123 28.02 -23.61 -31.44
CA GLY A 123 29.41 -23.59 -31.03
C GLY A 123 30.29 -22.93 -32.08
N GLY A 124 31.22 -22.08 -31.65
CA GLY A 124 32.28 -21.53 -32.51
C GLY A 124 32.87 -20.23 -31.96
N PRO A 125 34.21 -20.06 -31.94
CA PRO A 125 34.88 -19.10 -31.07
C PRO A 125 34.98 -17.69 -31.67
N SER A 126 35.27 -16.72 -30.77
CA SER A 126 35.97 -15.45 -31.01
C SER A 126 35.12 -14.18 -30.89
N LEU A 127 34.95 -13.67 -29.66
CA LEU A 127 34.68 -12.26 -29.41
C LEU A 127 36.01 -11.56 -29.07
N ARG A 128 36.55 -10.83 -30.06
CA ARG A 128 37.57 -9.81 -29.85
C ARG A 128 36.87 -8.53 -29.47
N TRP A 129 37.12 -8.06 -28.24
CA TRP A 129 36.69 -6.77 -27.75
C TRP A 129 37.55 -5.67 -28.38
N MET A 130 36.94 -4.62 -28.89
CA MET A 130 37.60 -3.34 -29.16
C MET A 130 36.76 -2.23 -28.53
N PHE A 131 37.46 -1.41 -27.75
CA PHE A 131 37.05 -0.07 -27.34
C PHE A 131 36.86 0.84 -28.56
#